data_AF-A0A2X0MUB5-F1
#
_entry.id   AF-A0A2X0MUB5-F1
#
_cell.length_a   1.000
_cell.length_b   1.000
_cell.length_c   1.000
_cell.angle_alpha   90.00
_cell.angle_beta   90.00
_cell.angle_gamma   90.00
#
_symmetry.space_group_name_H-M   'P 1'
#
loop_
_entity.id
_entity.type
_entity.pdbx_description
1 polymer ?
#
loop_
_entity_poly.entity_id
_entity_poly.type
_entity_poly.pdbx_seq_one_letter_code
_entity_poly.pdbx_strand_id
1 'polypeptide(L)'
;MAPLWFLSCSSNFLVWSPLVLRSETYHRLSRCVTSNFLVWSPLVLRSETYHRLSRCVTSNFLVWSPLVLRSETYHRLSRCVTSNFLVWSPLVLRSETYHRLSRRDNITGY
;
A
#
# COMPACT_ATOMS: atom_id res chain seq x y z
N MET A 1 3.77 -19.78 13.84
CA MET A 1 4.59 -18.68 13.30
C MET A 1 3.76 -17.93 12.27
N ALA A 2 3.39 -16.69 12.53
CA ALA A 2 2.63 -15.88 11.59
C ALA A 2 3.54 -15.43 10.43
N PRO A 3 3.18 -15.64 9.15
CA PRO A 3 4.05 -15.27 8.05
C PRO A 3 4.12 -13.74 7.92
N LEU A 4 5.34 -13.21 8.06
CA LEU A 4 5.69 -11.82 7.81
C LEU A 4 6.01 -11.67 6.33
N TRP A 5 5.13 -11.01 5.58
CA TRP A 5 5.35 -10.76 4.16
C TRP A 5 5.97 -9.36 3.98
N PHE A 6 7.23 -9.32 3.59
CA PHE A 6 7.91 -8.10 3.16
C PHE A 6 8.17 -8.16 1.66
N LEU A 7 7.64 -7.19 0.91
CA LEU A 7 7.93 -7.01 -0.50
C LEU A 7 8.54 -5.62 -0.74
N SER A 8 9.68 -5.59 -1.41
CA SER A 8 10.34 -4.36 -1.84
C SER A 8 10.58 -4.39 -3.35
N CYS A 9 10.31 -3.29 -4.04
CA CYS A 9 10.59 -3.16 -5.47
C CYS A 9 11.14 -1.75 -5.75
N SER A 10 12.27 -1.67 -6.44
CA SER A 10 12.94 -0.41 -6.78
C SER A 10 13.43 -0.39 -8.22
N SER A 11 13.33 0.76 -8.87
CA SER A 11 13.89 1.01 -10.21
C SER A 11 14.09 2.50 -10.44
N ASN A 12 15.12 2.89 -11.17
CA ASN A 12 15.34 4.31 -11.50
C ASN A 12 14.29 4.86 -12.46
N PHE A 13 13.73 4.03 -13.35
CA PHE A 13 12.83 4.50 -14.40
C PHE A 13 11.37 4.20 -14.06
N LEU A 14 10.93 2.97 -14.23
CA LEU A 14 9.55 2.59 -13.97
C LEU A 14 9.51 1.38 -13.06
N VAL A 15 8.66 1.45 -12.03
CA VAL A 15 8.27 0.28 -11.24
C VAL A 15 6.83 -0.08 -11.54
N TRP A 16 6.64 -1.28 -12.10
CA TRP A 16 5.35 -1.91 -12.26
C TRP A 16 5.23 -3.07 -11.27
N SER A 17 4.45 -2.86 -10.20
CA SER A 17 4.32 -3.85 -9.12
C SER A 17 2.86 -3.99 -8.67
N PRO A 18 1.99 -4.52 -9.54
CA PRO A 18 0.65 -4.93 -9.14
C PRO A 18 0.77 -6.10 -8.15
N LEU A 19 -0.03 -6.07 -7.08
CA LEU A 19 -0.08 -7.18 -6.13
C LEU A 19 -1.53 -7.45 -5.75
N VAL A 20 -1.93 -8.71 -5.87
CA VAL A 20 -3.22 -9.22 -5.43
C VAL A 20 -2.96 -10.36 -4.46
N LEU A 21 -3.55 -10.26 -3.28
CA LEU A 21 -3.30 -11.20 -2.19
C LEU A 21 -4.64 -11.62 -1.58
N ARG A 22 -4.82 -12.93 -1.47
CA ARG A 22 -5.98 -13.58 -0.85
C ARG A 22 -5.50 -14.62 0.15
N SER A 23 -5.94 -14.49 1.39
CA SER A 23 -5.71 -15.45 2.47
C SER A 23 -6.83 -15.30 3.48
N GLU A 24 -7.20 -16.34 4.20
CA GLU A 24 -8.17 -16.26 5.30
C GLU A 24 -7.67 -15.36 6.43
N THR A 25 -6.36 -15.42 6.70
CA THR A 25 -5.73 -14.59 7.74
C THR A 25 -4.44 -13.94 7.24
N TYR A 26 -4.21 -12.69 7.66
CA TYR A 26 -2.93 -12.01 7.52
C TYR A 26 -2.56 -11.27 8.81
N HIS A 27 -1.42 -11.64 9.38
CA HIS A 27 -0.94 -10.99 10.59
C HIS A 27 -0.15 -9.72 10.30
N ARG A 28 0.76 -9.74 9.31
CA ARG A 28 1.57 -8.55 8.99
C ARG A 28 2.03 -8.56 7.55
N LEU A 29 1.66 -7.51 6.82
CA LEU A 29 2.11 -7.26 5.45
C LEU A 29 2.77 -5.89 5.37
N SER A 30 3.92 -5.85 4.72
CA SER A 30 4.74 -4.66 4.54
C SER A 30 5.20 -4.58 3.10
N ARG A 31 4.86 -3.48 2.43
CA ARG A 31 5.24 -3.27 1.04
C ARG A 31 5.87 -1.90 0.83
N CYS A 32 7.06 -1.89 0.23
CA CYS A 32 7.79 -0.69 -0.15
C CYS A 32 8.01 -0.69 -1.66
N VAL A 33 7.64 0.40 -2.33
CA VAL A 33 7.84 0.54 -3.78
C VAL A 33 8.45 1.90 -4.05
N THR A 34 9.61 1.94 -4.69
CA THR A 34 10.37 3.18 -4.90
C THR A 34 10.80 3.34 -6.35
N SER A 35 10.67 4.54 -6.91
CA SER A 35 11.26 4.86 -8.22
C SER A 35 11.70 6.30 -8.32
N ASN A 36 12.58 6.67 -9.25
CA ASN A 36 12.81 8.09 -9.50
C ASN A 36 11.72 8.65 -10.43
N PHE A 37 11.28 7.92 -11.45
CA PHE A 37 10.31 8.43 -12.42
C PHE A 37 8.88 8.00 -12.08
N LEU A 38 8.47 6.79 -12.48
CA LEU A 38 7.09 6.35 -12.41
C LEU A 38 6.92 5.14 -11.51
N VAL A 39 5.98 5.21 -10.57
CA VAL A 39 5.52 4.03 -9.83
C VAL A 39 4.08 3.73 -10.18
N TRP A 40 3.83 2.55 -10.72
CA TRP A 40 2.49 1.99 -10.87
C TRP A 40 2.37 0.71 -10.03
N SER A 41 1.67 0.81 -8.90
CA SER A 41 1.66 -0.25 -7.89
C SER A 41 0.27 -0.47 -7.27
N PRO A 42 -0.74 -0.94 -8.01
CA PRO A 42 -2.01 -1.30 -7.39
C PRO A 42 -1.81 -2.40 -6.32
N LEU A 43 -2.60 -2.33 -5.25
CA LEU A 43 -2.64 -3.38 -4.22
C LEU A 43 -4.09 -3.73 -3.91
N VAL A 44 -4.44 -4.99 -4.08
CA VAL A 44 -5.74 -5.54 -3.70
C VAL A 44 -5.52 -6.65 -2.69
N LEU A 45 -6.17 -6.53 -1.55
CA LEU A 45 -6.03 -7.45 -0.42
C LEU A 45 -7.41 -7.89 0.03
N ARG A 46 -7.59 -9.21 0.11
CA ARG A 46 -8.80 -9.83 0.59
C ARG A 46 -8.47 -10.87 1.65
N SER A 47 -9.10 -10.72 2.82
CA SER A 47 -8.97 -11.66 3.94
C SER A 47 -10.16 -11.57 4.85
N GLU A 48 -10.32 -12.50 5.78
CA GLU A 48 -11.32 -12.39 6.83
C GLU A 48 -10.75 -11.54 7.98
N THR A 49 -9.47 -11.79 8.32
CA THR A 49 -8.77 -11.08 9.41
C THR A 49 -7.46 -10.45 8.96
N TYR A 50 -7.30 -9.15 9.24
CA TYR A 50 -6.03 -8.43 9.05
C TYR A 50 -5.59 -7.70 10.32
N HIS A 51 -4.40 -8.03 10.81
CA HIS A 51 -3.86 -7.35 11.98
C HIS A 51 -3.05 -6.10 11.65
N ARG A 52 -2.17 -6.13 10.63
CA ARG A 52 -1.35 -4.94 10.31
C ARG A 52 -0.93 -4.89 8.85
N LEU A 53 -1.26 -3.78 8.19
CA LEU A 53 -0.75 -3.42 6.87
C LEU A 53 0.07 -2.14 6.94
N SER A 54 1.31 -2.20 6.43
CA SER A 54 2.14 -1.03 6.19
C SER A 54 2.53 -0.95 4.73
N ARG A 55 2.29 0.20 4.11
CA ARG A 55 2.62 0.41 2.70
C ARG A 55 3.29 1.76 2.51
N CYS A 56 4.44 1.74 1.84
CA CYS A 56 5.19 2.93 1.44
C CYS A 56 5.38 2.92 -0.07
N VAL A 57 5.00 4.01 -0.73
CA VAL A 57 5.23 4.20 -2.16
C VAL A 57 5.85 5.54 -2.38
N THR A 58 7.02 5.59 -3.02
CA THR A 58 7.71 6.85 -3.26
C THR A 58 8.12 6.95 -4.72
N SER A 59 7.87 8.11 -5.33
CA SER A 59 8.57 8.48 -6.55
C SER A 59 9.05 9.92 -6.51
N ASN A 60 9.95 10.32 -7.40
CA ASN A 60 10.18 11.75 -7.59
C ASN A 60 9.13 12.32 -8.54
N PHE A 61 8.76 11.62 -9.61
CA PHE A 61 7.81 12.15 -10.61
C PHE A 61 6.36 11.77 -10.33
N LEU A 62 5.90 10.59 -10.77
CA LEU A 62 4.49 10.19 -10.70
C LEU A 62 4.31 8.93 -9.85
N VAL A 63 3.29 8.94 -9.00
CA VAL A 63 2.82 7.74 -8.29
C VAL A 63 1.38 7.45 -8.64
N TRP A 64 1.13 6.26 -9.19
CA TRP A 64 -0.20 5.67 -9.31
C TRP A 64 -0.30 4.40 -8.47
N SER A 65 -0.99 4.48 -7.33
CA SER A 65 -0.85 3.49 -6.27
C SER A 65 -2.16 3.21 -5.52
N PRO A 66 -3.22 2.78 -6.23
CA PRO A 66 -4.51 2.49 -5.61
C PRO A 66 -4.37 1.35 -4.57
N LEU A 67 -5.15 1.45 -3.50
CA LEU A 67 -5.23 0.44 -2.45
C LEU A 67 -6.68 0.03 -2.22
N VAL A 68 -6.98 -1.24 -2.42
CA VAL A 68 -8.29 -1.84 -2.12
C VAL A 68 -8.10 -2.90 -1.05
N LEU A 69 -8.75 -2.71 0.10
CA LEU A 69 -8.75 -3.64 1.22
C LEU A 69 -10.17 -4.13 1.47
N ARG A 70 -10.33 -5.44 1.56
CA ARG A 70 -11.58 -6.08 1.98
C ARG A 70 -11.29 -7.09 3.08
N SER A 71 -11.84 -6.86 4.26
CA SER A 71 -11.90 -7.87 5.31
C SER A 71 -13.05 -7.68 6.25
N GLU A 72 -13.31 -8.67 7.10
CA GLU A 72 -14.32 -8.55 8.15
C GLU A 72 -13.73 -7.76 9.33
N THR A 73 -12.48 -8.06 9.71
CA THR A 73 -11.76 -7.38 10.78
C THR A 73 -10.45 -6.76 10.31
N TYR A 74 -10.25 -5.46 10.58
CA TYR A 74 -8.99 -4.74 10.34
C TYR A 74 -8.50 -4.02 11.60
N HIS A 75 -7.29 -4.33 12.07
CA HIS A 75 -6.75 -3.67 13.25
C HIS A 75 -5.92 -2.41 12.94
N ARG A 76 -5.00 -2.45 11.96
CA ARG A 76 -4.16 -1.28 11.67
C ARG A 76 -3.73 -1.18 10.21
N LEU A 77 -4.03 -0.03 9.61
CA LEU A 77 -3.52 0.37 8.30
C LEU A 77 -2.62 1.61 8.45
N SER A 78 -1.39 1.52 7.95
CA SER A 78 -0.50 2.66 7.74
C SER A 78 -0.10 2.75 6.27
N ARG A 79 -0.38 3.89 5.63
CA ARG A 79 -0.04 4.12 4.24
C ARG A 79 0.69 5.44 4.09
N CYS A 80 1.84 5.40 3.43
CA CYS A 80 2.65 6.55 3.04
C CYS A 80 2.82 6.55 1.52
N VAL A 81 2.40 7.62 0.86
CA VAL A 81 2.63 7.82 -0.57
C VAL A 81 3.30 9.17 -0.76
N THR A 82 4.44 9.21 -1.43
CA THR A 82 5.20 10.44 -1.64
C THR A 82 5.52 10.61 -3.13
N SER A 83 5.28 11.80 -3.68
CA SER A 83 5.85 12.23 -4.96
C SER A 83 6.32 13.67 -4.90
N ASN A 84 7.19 14.11 -5.81
CA ASN A 84 7.43 15.55 -5.98
C ASN A 84 6.45 16.19 -6.97
N PHE A 85 5.88 15.44 -7.92
CA PHE A 85 4.95 15.99 -8.91
C PHE A 85 3.48 15.58 -8.70
N LEU A 86 3.09 14.33 -8.98
CA LEU A 86 1.69 13.90 -8.82
C LEU A 86 1.55 12.56 -8.10
N VAL A 87 0.59 12.52 -7.18
CA VAL A 87 0.09 11.30 -6.54
C VAL A 87 -1.35 11.06 -6.96
N TRP A 88 -1.61 9.87 -7.50
CA TRP A 88 -2.94 9.29 -7.58
C TRP A 88 -2.98 7.96 -6.81
N SER A 89 -3.57 7.98 -5.63
CA SER A 89 -3.56 6.83 -4.70
C SER A 89 -4.90 6.67 -3.99
N PRO A 90 -5.99 6.34 -4.71
CA PRO A 90 -7.28 6.13 -4.08
C PRO A 90 -7.20 4.99 -3.06
N LEU A 91 -7.98 5.12 -1.99
CA LEU A 91 -8.06 4.16 -0.90
C LEU A 91 -9.50 3.69 -0.78
N VAL A 92 -9.72 2.40 -0.98
CA VAL A 92 -11.02 1.75 -0.76
C VAL A 92 -10.84 0.75 0.37
N LEU A 93 -11.53 0.98 1.48
CA LEU A 93 -11.57 0.09 2.63
C LEU A 93 -12.98 -0.43 2.80
N ARG A 94 -13.13 -1.75 2.86
CA ARG A 94 -14.38 -2.38 3.26
C ARG A 94 -14.08 -3.29 4.44
N SER A 95 -14.57 -2.90 5.61
CA SER A 95 -14.56 -3.75 6.79
C SER A 95 -15.76 -3.56 7.69
N GLU A 96 -16.08 -4.61 8.43
CA GLU A 96 -17.16 -4.59 9.41
C GLU A 96 -16.68 -3.97 10.72
N THR A 97 -15.39 -4.15 11.05
CA THR A 97 -14.73 -3.50 12.18
C THR A 97 -13.40 -2.87 11.76
N TYR A 98 -13.10 -1.68 12.27
CA TYR A 98 -11.80 -1.02 12.07
C TYR A 98 -11.33 -0.31 13.33
N HIS A 99 -10.03 -0.42 13.64
CA HIS A 99 -9.47 0.18 14.85
C HIS A 99 -8.56 1.39 14.58
N ARG A 100 -7.74 1.38 13.52
CA ARG A 100 -6.85 2.53 13.24
C ARG A 100 -6.43 2.63 11.78
N LEU A 101 -6.72 3.79 11.18
CA LEU A 101 -6.24 4.20 9.87
C LEU A 101 -5.25 5.35 10.01
N SER A 102 -4.08 5.22 9.38
CA SER A 102 -3.12 6.30 9.19
C SER A 102 -2.77 6.38 7.70
N ARG A 103 -3.06 7.53 7.10
CA ARG A 103 -2.78 7.82 5.69
C ARG A 103 -1.97 9.11 5.63
N ARG A 104 -0.84 9.08 4.95
CA ARG A 104 -0.01 10.23 4.61
C ARG A 104 0.25 10.20 3.12
N ASP A 105 -0.32 11.14 2.39
CA ASP A 105 0.04 11.40 1.01
C ASP A 105 0.80 12.73 1.01
N ASN A 106 2.06 12.74 0.55
CA ASN A 106 2.90 13.94 0.52
C ASN A 106 3.27 14.27 -0.93
N ILE A 107 2.97 15.50 -1.34
CA ILE A 107 3.43 16.06 -2.61
C ILE A 107 4.40 17.17 -2.27
N THR A 108 5.70 16.88 -2.34
CA THR A 108 6.77 17.87 -2.15
C THR A 108 7.02 18.55 -3.49
N GLY A 109 6.11 19.44 -3.88
CA GLY A 109 6.31 20.34 -5.01
C GLY A 109 7.38 21.36 -4.66
N TYR A 110 8.50 21.32 -5.38
CA TYR A 110 9.46 22.42 -5.48
C TYR A 110 9.40 22.96 -6.90
#